data_AF-A0A9W8FEI7-F1
#
_entry.id   AF-A0A9W8FEI7-F1
#
_cell.length_a   1.000
_cell.length_b   1.000
_cell.length_c   1.000
_cell.angle_alpha   90.00
_cell.angle_beta   90.00
_cell.angle_gamma   90.00
#
_symmetry.space_group_name_H-M   'P 1'
#
loop_
_entity.id
_entity.type
_entity.pdbx_description
1 polymer ?
#
loop_
_entity_poly.entity_id
_entity_poly.type
_entity_poly.pdbx_seq_one_letter_code
_entity_poly.pdbx_strand_id
1 'polypeptide(L)'
;PNDRYNSNARVMPIDMDPVSGGVAAAMDNEYLGHQVPGNKSRIVAFKWDGLTDRNRPPWSDPFDRPDGVGNALQSPTTAIFGVINWDTAFSSRAFFANEVHRLVQKVRTSYPVSMDIIIRTGQYYCCASDMDAFWKRRYSRLRNRHYDHYIVQQFREQLGDTRKISVWDVASLTERRPYKARDAEVNFCPANHARSEVINIENQILMNAMCN
;
A
#
# COMPACT_ATOMS: atom_id res chain seq x y z
N PRO A 1 14.84 4.81 -24.57
CA PRO A 1 14.07 6.03 -24.26
C PRO A 1 12.65 5.71 -23.77
N ASN A 2 12.48 5.56 -22.45
CA ASN A 2 11.25 5.79 -21.67
C ASN A 2 11.43 5.23 -20.24
N ASP A 3 12.56 5.54 -19.61
CA ASP A 3 12.69 5.37 -18.16
C ASP A 3 12.00 6.56 -17.49
N ARG A 4 10.67 6.63 -17.64
CA ARG A 4 9.83 7.68 -17.02
C ARG A 4 9.57 7.38 -15.53
N TYR A 5 10.11 6.28 -15.02
CA TYR A 5 10.04 5.92 -13.61
C TYR A 5 11.38 6.18 -12.95
N ASN A 6 11.50 7.35 -12.32
CA ASN A 6 12.59 7.58 -11.39
C ASN A 6 12.45 6.58 -10.23
N SER A 7 13.38 5.62 -10.10
CA SER A 7 13.39 4.66 -8.98
C SER A 7 13.48 5.35 -7.61
N ASN A 8 14.03 6.57 -7.58
CA ASN A 8 14.11 7.41 -6.38
C ASN A 8 12.74 8.01 -6.01
N ALA A 9 11.76 8.02 -6.92
CA ALA A 9 10.39 8.45 -6.64
C ALA A 9 9.51 7.37 -5.98
N ARG A 10 10.09 6.20 -5.64
CA ARG A 10 9.37 5.15 -4.88
C ARG A 10 9.23 5.46 -3.41
N VAL A 11 10.02 6.38 -2.89
CA VAL A 11 9.98 6.87 -1.52
C VAL A 11 9.59 8.34 -1.57
N MET A 12 8.55 8.72 -0.83
CA MET A 12 8.16 10.11 -0.68
C MET A 12 7.98 10.44 0.81
N PRO A 13 8.97 11.10 1.45
CA PRO A 13 8.81 11.67 2.76
C PRO A 13 8.00 12.97 2.70
N ILE A 14 7.02 13.10 3.60
CA ILE A 14 6.18 14.29 3.76
C ILE A 14 6.28 14.68 5.24
N ASP A 15 6.91 15.81 5.51
CA ASP A 15 6.98 16.38 6.85
C ASP A 15 5.75 17.23 7.10
N MET A 16 5.05 16.96 8.19
CA MET A 16 3.86 17.68 8.62
C MET A 16 4.14 18.42 9.91
N ASP A 17 3.76 19.70 9.92
CA ASP A 17 3.80 20.57 11.08
C ASP A 17 2.45 21.32 11.17
N PRO A 18 1.91 21.53 12.38
CA PRO A 18 0.63 22.21 12.59
C PRO A 18 0.57 23.63 12.04
N VAL A 19 1.70 24.31 11.83
CA VAL A 19 1.72 25.69 11.33
C VAL A 19 1.70 25.76 9.80
N SER A 20 2.43 24.86 9.14
CA SER A 20 2.65 24.90 7.68
C SER A 20 1.81 23.89 6.88
N GLY A 21 1.10 22.95 7.54
CA GLY A 21 0.20 21.97 6.89
C GLY A 21 0.93 20.84 6.14
N GLY A 22 2.23 20.98 5.91
CA GLY A 22 3.14 19.96 5.43
C GLY A 22 4.00 20.42 4.26
N VAL A 23 5.28 20.06 4.29
CA VAL A 23 6.24 20.31 3.21
C VAL A 23 6.75 18.96 2.73
N ALA A 24 6.64 18.68 1.43
CA ALA A 24 7.35 17.54 0.85
C ALA A 24 8.84 17.76 1.16
N ALA A 25 9.48 16.83 1.87
CA ALA A 25 10.88 17.03 2.23
C ALA A 25 11.65 17.22 0.91
N ALA A 26 12.47 18.27 0.83
CA ALA A 26 13.17 18.60 -0.39
C ALA A 26 14.00 17.38 -0.84
N MET A 27 14.04 17.13 -2.15
CA MET A 27 14.65 15.93 -2.76
C MET A 27 16.19 15.98 -2.75
N ASP A 28 16.81 16.49 -1.69
CA ASP A 28 18.24 16.53 -1.50
C ASP A 28 18.67 15.19 -0.91
N ASN A 29 18.65 14.11 -1.73
CA ASN A 29 19.33 12.79 -1.64
C ASN A 29 19.64 12.10 -0.28
N GLU A 30 19.23 12.61 0.88
CA GLU A 30 19.70 12.20 2.23
C GLU A 30 18.55 12.01 3.24
N TYR A 31 17.27 12.16 2.82
CA TYR A 31 16.14 12.34 3.74
C TYR A 31 15.54 11.09 4.38
N LEU A 32 16.02 9.90 4.04
CA LEU A 32 15.59 8.70 4.75
C LEU A 32 16.20 8.61 6.16
N GLY A 33 17.26 9.37 6.47
CA GLY A 33 18.08 9.16 7.68
C GLY A 33 17.83 10.06 8.89
N HIS A 34 17.10 11.17 8.77
CA HIS A 34 16.98 12.12 9.88
C HIS A 34 15.72 11.89 10.73
N GLN A 35 15.91 11.79 12.06
CA GLN A 35 14.81 11.82 13.03
C GLN A 35 13.98 13.10 12.85
N VAL A 36 12.67 12.93 12.83
CA VAL A 36 11.72 14.03 12.83
C VAL A 36 11.76 14.70 14.21
N PRO A 37 11.89 16.03 14.31
CA PRO A 37 11.84 16.72 15.60
C PRO A 37 10.60 16.33 16.41
N GLY A 38 10.71 16.27 17.75
CA GLY A 38 9.71 15.70 18.68
C GLY A 38 8.32 16.39 18.74
N ASN A 39 7.97 17.22 17.76
CA ASN A 39 6.72 17.94 17.61
C ASN A 39 6.20 17.94 16.15
N LYS A 40 6.79 17.12 15.28
CA LYS A 40 6.42 17.00 13.87
C LYS A 40 6.05 15.55 13.55
N SER A 41 5.23 15.37 12.52
CA SER A 41 4.91 14.04 12.00
C SER A 41 5.55 13.87 10.63
N ARG A 42 6.03 12.67 10.31
CA ARG A 42 6.47 12.33 8.95
C ARG A 42 5.66 11.17 8.42
N ILE A 43 5.12 11.34 7.23
CA ILE A 43 4.59 10.25 6.43
C ILE A 43 5.69 9.83 5.48
N VAL A 44 5.97 8.53 5.41
CA VAL A 44 6.84 8.00 4.35
C VAL A 44 6.03 7.04 3.50
N ALA A 45 5.71 7.48 2.28
CA ALA A 45 5.06 6.63 1.30
C ALA A 45 6.13 5.80 0.57
N PHE A 46 6.04 4.48 0.68
CA PHE A 46 6.83 3.56 -0.14
C PHE A 46 5.93 2.87 -1.15
N LYS A 47 6.13 3.19 -2.43
CA LYS A 47 5.40 2.54 -3.53
C LYS A 47 6.13 1.27 -3.96
N TRP A 48 5.42 0.16 -3.85
CA TRP A 48 5.80 -1.10 -4.46
C TRP A 48 4.61 -1.73 -5.17
N ASP A 49 4.81 -2.27 -6.37
CA ASP A 49 3.73 -2.76 -7.26
C ASP A 49 3.21 -4.16 -6.82
N GLY A 50 2.88 -4.29 -5.53
CA GLY A 50 2.35 -5.49 -4.89
C GLY A 50 3.39 -6.53 -4.49
N LEU A 51 2.96 -7.63 -3.88
CA LEU A 51 3.80 -8.80 -3.57
C LEU A 51 3.80 -9.78 -4.76
N THR A 52 4.07 -9.24 -5.95
CA THR A 52 3.97 -9.97 -7.21
C THR A 52 5.34 -10.46 -7.70
N ASP A 53 5.35 -11.54 -8.48
CA ASP A 53 6.52 -12.07 -9.19
C ASP A 53 6.95 -11.20 -10.39
N ARG A 54 6.15 -10.17 -10.71
CA ARG A 54 6.44 -9.19 -11.77
C ARG A 54 7.49 -8.18 -11.37
N ASN A 55 7.68 -7.98 -10.06
CA ASN A 55 8.64 -7.01 -9.55
C ASN A 55 10.06 -7.46 -9.89
N ARG A 56 10.82 -6.56 -10.52
CA ARG A 56 12.26 -6.71 -10.73
C ARG A 56 12.97 -5.44 -10.26
N PRO A 57 13.71 -5.46 -9.15
CA PRO A 57 13.93 -6.60 -8.22
C PRO A 57 12.65 -7.03 -7.47
N PRO A 58 12.62 -8.18 -6.75
CA PRO A 58 11.45 -8.60 -5.97
C PRO A 58 11.17 -7.63 -4.80
N TRP A 59 9.96 -7.67 -4.24
CA TRP A 59 9.56 -6.72 -3.18
C TRP A 59 10.40 -6.78 -1.92
N SER A 60 10.99 -7.93 -1.60
CA SER A 60 11.80 -8.07 -0.39
C SER A 60 13.16 -7.39 -0.50
N ASP A 61 13.71 -7.24 -1.71
CA ASP A 61 15.03 -6.62 -1.96
C ASP A 61 15.20 -5.25 -1.27
N PRO A 62 14.32 -4.25 -1.47
CA PRO A 62 14.42 -2.97 -0.77
C PRO A 62 14.24 -3.06 0.75
N PHE A 63 13.69 -4.14 1.30
CA PHE A 63 13.56 -4.33 2.76
C PHE A 63 14.72 -5.16 3.36
N ASP A 64 15.42 -5.94 2.54
CA ASP A 64 16.51 -6.82 2.97
C ASP A 64 17.86 -6.11 2.97
N ARG A 65 17.97 -4.98 2.26
CA ARG A 65 19.21 -4.18 2.21
C ARG A 65 19.49 -3.46 3.54
N PRO A 66 20.77 -3.33 3.94
CA PRO A 66 21.16 -2.57 5.14
C PRO A 66 20.70 -1.12 5.13
N ASP A 67 20.73 -0.47 3.97
CA ASP A 67 20.24 0.88 3.68
C ASP A 67 18.80 0.89 3.12
N GLY A 68 18.14 -0.26 3.16
CA GLY A 68 16.80 -0.47 2.63
C GLY A 68 15.70 0.14 3.49
N VAL A 69 14.49 0.19 2.96
CA VAL A 69 13.27 0.75 3.57
C VAL A 69 13.06 0.25 5.00
N GLY A 70 13.30 -1.04 5.24
CA GLY A 70 13.11 -1.65 6.57
C GLY A 70 13.99 -1.04 7.66
N ASN A 71 15.20 -0.59 7.32
CA ASN A 71 16.14 -0.01 8.27
C ASN A 71 16.14 1.53 8.20
N ALA A 72 15.93 2.08 7.00
CA ALA A 72 15.97 3.50 6.74
C ALA A 72 14.77 4.24 7.35
N LEU A 73 13.58 3.62 7.38
CA LEU A 73 12.37 4.26 7.91
C LEU A 73 12.26 4.30 9.45
N GLN A 74 13.31 3.90 10.18
CA GLN A 74 13.32 3.86 11.65
C GLN A 74 12.19 3.00 12.24
N SER A 75 11.76 3.30 13.47
CA SER A 75 10.67 2.64 14.21
C SER A 75 9.38 3.48 14.07
N PRO A 76 8.60 3.35 12.98
CA PRO A 76 7.35 4.08 12.84
C PRO A 76 6.38 3.72 13.98
N THR A 77 5.55 4.68 14.38
CA THR A 77 4.45 4.43 15.33
C THR A 77 3.28 3.72 14.66
N THR A 78 3.12 3.87 13.36
CA THR A 78 2.06 3.23 12.57
C THR A 78 2.56 2.86 11.18
N ALA A 79 2.26 1.65 10.73
CA ALA A 79 2.52 1.19 9.36
C ALA A 79 1.22 0.80 8.65
N ILE A 80 1.05 1.30 7.42
CA ILE A 80 -0.11 1.02 6.57
C ILE A 80 0.32 0.12 5.41
N PHE A 81 -0.28 -1.06 5.28
CA PHE A 81 0.00 -2.02 4.21
C PHE A 81 -1.15 -2.05 3.20
N GLY A 82 -0.87 -1.68 1.95
CA GLY A 82 -1.84 -1.68 0.85
C GLY A 82 -1.35 -2.50 -0.35
N VAL A 83 -1.43 -3.83 -0.25
CA VAL A 83 -0.82 -4.78 -1.21
C VAL A 83 -1.83 -5.67 -1.94
N ILE A 84 -3.07 -5.21 -2.15
CA ILE A 84 -4.13 -6.10 -2.66
C ILE A 84 -4.43 -5.92 -4.14
N ASN A 85 -4.42 -4.69 -4.64
CA ASN A 85 -4.84 -4.40 -6.01
C ASN A 85 -3.97 -5.11 -7.06
N TRP A 86 -2.64 -4.97 -6.97
CA TRP A 86 -1.70 -5.61 -7.91
C TRP A 86 -1.67 -7.13 -7.75
N ASP A 87 -1.64 -7.62 -6.51
CA ASP A 87 -1.62 -9.04 -6.18
C ASP A 87 -2.86 -9.78 -6.67
N THR A 88 -4.03 -9.17 -6.49
CA THR A 88 -5.28 -9.69 -7.05
C THR A 88 -5.18 -9.76 -8.57
N ALA A 89 -4.66 -8.72 -9.23
CA ALA A 89 -4.59 -8.66 -10.68
C ALA A 89 -3.60 -9.65 -11.31
N PHE A 90 -2.46 -9.91 -10.65
CA PHE A 90 -1.32 -10.58 -11.30
C PHE A 90 -0.82 -11.86 -10.63
N SER A 91 -1.03 -12.06 -9.33
CA SER A 91 -0.47 -13.21 -8.61
C SER A 91 -1.42 -14.41 -8.58
N SER A 92 -0.91 -15.62 -8.36
CA SER A 92 -1.77 -16.74 -7.94
C SER A 92 -2.08 -16.63 -6.43
N ARG A 93 -3.14 -17.31 -5.96
CA ARG A 93 -3.45 -17.34 -4.51
C ARG A 93 -2.30 -17.99 -3.72
N ALA A 94 -1.71 -19.06 -4.26
CA ALA A 94 -0.61 -19.77 -3.61
C ALA A 94 0.64 -18.87 -3.49
N PHE A 95 0.96 -18.14 -4.56
CA PHE A 95 2.08 -17.19 -4.54
C PHE A 95 1.83 -16.08 -3.53
N PHE A 96 0.65 -15.44 -3.58
CA PHE A 96 0.27 -14.39 -2.63
C PHE A 96 0.33 -14.87 -1.18
N ALA A 97 -0.13 -16.11 -0.90
CA ALA A 97 -0.07 -16.69 0.44
C ALA A 97 1.37 -16.81 0.96
N ASN A 98 2.29 -17.31 0.14
CA ASN A 98 3.70 -17.42 0.50
C ASN A 98 4.33 -16.04 0.74
N GLU A 99 4.05 -15.07 -0.13
CA GLU A 99 4.63 -13.73 0.01
C GLU A 99 4.04 -12.93 1.17
N VAL A 100 2.75 -13.09 1.49
CA VAL A 100 2.14 -12.54 2.71
C VAL A 100 2.80 -13.14 3.95
N HIS A 101 3.04 -14.46 3.98
CA HIS A 101 3.76 -15.07 5.09
C HIS A 101 5.15 -14.45 5.27
N ARG A 102 5.91 -14.26 4.18
CA ARG A 102 7.22 -13.60 4.21
C ARG A 102 7.13 -12.15 4.70
N LEU A 103 6.13 -11.40 4.23
CA LEU A 103 5.87 -10.03 4.68
C LEU A 103 5.60 -9.98 6.19
N VAL A 104 4.74 -10.84 6.70
CA VAL A 104 4.41 -10.89 8.13
C VAL A 104 5.64 -11.23 8.98
N GLN A 105 6.48 -12.18 8.54
CA GLN A 105 7.75 -12.48 9.23
C GLN A 105 8.70 -11.28 9.20
N LYS A 106 8.80 -10.58 8.08
CA LYS A 106 9.62 -9.37 7.98
C LYS A 106 9.11 -8.27 8.91
N VAL A 107 7.80 -8.05 8.97
CA VAL A 107 7.20 -7.06 9.89
C VAL A 107 7.47 -7.42 11.34
N ARG A 108 7.39 -8.71 11.68
CA ARG A 108 7.67 -9.22 13.02
C ARG A 108 9.09 -8.92 13.47
N THR A 109 10.08 -9.09 12.58
CA THR A 109 11.51 -8.98 12.93
C THR A 109 12.08 -7.58 12.74
N SER A 110 11.54 -6.79 11.82
CA SER A 110 12.08 -5.46 11.48
C SER A 110 11.46 -4.32 12.28
N TYR A 111 10.25 -4.47 12.83
CA TYR A 111 9.56 -3.37 13.51
C TYR A 111 9.24 -3.69 14.98
N PRO A 112 9.25 -2.69 15.88
CA PRO A 112 8.94 -2.90 17.29
C PRO A 112 7.49 -3.32 17.51
N VAL A 113 7.23 -4.00 18.64
CA VAL A 113 5.89 -4.44 19.04
C VAL A 113 4.92 -3.27 19.29
N SER A 114 5.45 -2.09 19.61
CA SER A 114 4.65 -0.87 19.83
C SER A 114 4.11 -0.22 18.56
N MET A 115 4.49 -0.71 17.38
CA MET A 115 4.01 -0.19 16.10
C MET A 115 2.58 -0.68 15.81
N ASP A 116 1.65 0.27 15.63
CA ASP A 116 0.30 -0.01 15.15
C ASP A 116 0.33 -0.45 13.67
N ILE A 117 -0.50 -1.44 13.32
CA ILE A 117 -0.61 -1.94 11.95
C ILE A 117 -2.00 -1.60 11.40
N ILE A 118 -2.04 -1.02 10.20
CA ILE A 118 -3.26 -0.80 9.44
C ILE A 118 -3.18 -1.58 8.14
N ILE A 119 -4.14 -2.47 7.90
CA ILE A 119 -4.28 -3.15 6.61
C ILE A 119 -5.30 -2.39 5.77
N ARG A 120 -4.85 -1.82 4.64
CA ARG A 120 -5.70 -1.15 3.66
C ARG A 120 -6.21 -2.18 2.65
N THR A 121 -7.53 -2.32 2.53
CA THR A 121 -8.14 -3.27 1.60
C THR A 121 -7.92 -2.87 0.13
N GLY A 122 -8.19 -3.80 -0.79
CA GLY A 122 -8.11 -3.57 -2.23
C GLY A 122 -9.34 -2.82 -2.76
N GLN A 123 -9.12 -1.83 -3.60
CA GLN A 123 -10.24 -1.11 -4.22
C GLN A 123 -10.84 -1.90 -5.39
N TYR A 124 -12.13 -2.26 -5.35
CA TYR A 124 -12.78 -2.97 -6.46
C TYR A 124 -13.60 -2.01 -7.35
N TYR A 125 -12.99 -1.63 -8.47
CA TYR A 125 -13.56 -0.68 -9.44
C TYR A 125 -14.43 -1.31 -10.54
N CYS A 126 -14.51 -2.64 -10.58
CA CYS A 126 -15.23 -3.49 -11.55
C CYS A 126 -14.46 -3.94 -12.81
N CYS A 127 -15.05 -4.97 -13.43
CA CYS A 127 -14.77 -5.65 -14.69
C CYS A 127 -13.33 -6.14 -14.98
N ALA A 128 -13.26 -7.22 -15.75
CA ALA A 128 -12.01 -7.69 -16.35
C ALA A 128 -11.73 -6.83 -17.58
N SER A 129 -11.21 -5.62 -17.39
CA SER A 129 -10.56 -4.94 -18.51
C SER A 129 -9.12 -5.37 -18.55
N ASP A 130 -8.86 -6.20 -19.55
CA ASP A 130 -7.60 -6.87 -19.75
C ASP A 130 -6.98 -6.39 -21.05
N MET A 131 -6.39 -5.19 -21.02
CA MET A 131 -5.64 -4.67 -22.17
C MET A 131 -4.18 -5.13 -22.19
N ASP A 132 -3.74 -5.94 -21.21
CA ASP A 132 -2.37 -6.45 -21.19
C ASP A 132 -2.31 -7.77 -21.97
N ALA A 133 -1.81 -7.68 -23.20
CA ALA A 133 -1.70 -8.82 -24.11
C ALA A 133 -0.86 -9.98 -23.54
N PHE A 134 0.00 -9.73 -22.57
CA PHE A 134 0.94 -10.70 -22.04
C PHE A 134 0.53 -11.25 -20.67
N TRP A 135 -0.01 -10.40 -19.79
CA TRP A 135 -0.16 -10.73 -18.36
C TRP A 135 -1.59 -10.99 -17.91
N LYS A 136 -2.54 -10.92 -18.84
CA LYS A 136 -3.96 -11.20 -18.67
C LYS A 136 -4.52 -11.00 -17.26
N ARG A 137 -4.89 -9.76 -16.93
CA ARG A 137 -5.30 -9.34 -15.58
C ARG A 137 -6.47 -10.17 -15.05
N ARG A 138 -6.32 -10.72 -13.84
CA ARG A 138 -7.34 -11.57 -13.20
C ARG A 138 -8.06 -10.79 -12.11
N TYR A 139 -9.09 -10.04 -12.49
CA TYR A 139 -9.79 -9.19 -11.54
C TYR A 139 -11.27 -9.56 -11.39
N SER A 140 -11.68 -9.91 -10.17
CA SER A 140 -13.08 -10.09 -9.83
C SER A 140 -13.34 -9.64 -8.38
N ARG A 141 -14.59 -9.29 -8.09
CA ARG A 141 -15.00 -8.86 -6.75
C ARG A 141 -14.69 -9.90 -5.69
N LEU A 142 -15.08 -11.16 -5.96
CA LEU A 142 -14.87 -12.27 -5.03
C LEU A 142 -13.40 -12.54 -4.80
N ARG A 143 -12.59 -12.40 -5.85
CA ARG A 143 -11.14 -12.58 -5.75
C ARG A 143 -10.50 -11.49 -4.89
N ASN A 144 -10.87 -10.23 -5.08
CA ASN A 144 -10.36 -9.13 -4.26
C ASN A 144 -10.73 -9.33 -2.78
N ARG A 145 -12.01 -9.59 -2.48
CA ARG A 145 -12.48 -9.92 -1.13
C ARG A 145 -11.74 -11.10 -0.49
N HIS A 146 -11.43 -12.13 -1.30
CA HIS A 146 -10.68 -13.29 -0.83
C HIS A 146 -9.25 -12.91 -0.43
N TYR A 147 -8.59 -12.04 -1.20
CA TYR A 147 -7.24 -11.57 -0.90
C TYR A 147 -7.23 -10.66 0.33
N ASP A 148 -8.19 -9.72 0.41
CA ASP A 148 -8.41 -8.86 1.58
C ASP A 148 -8.58 -9.68 2.85
N HIS A 149 -9.51 -10.64 2.84
CA HIS A 149 -9.77 -11.49 3.98
C HIS A 149 -8.52 -12.27 4.39
N TYR A 150 -7.81 -12.83 3.42
CA TYR A 150 -6.62 -13.64 3.67
C TYR A 150 -5.50 -12.82 4.34
N ILE A 151 -5.15 -11.64 3.81
CA ILE A 151 -4.08 -10.83 4.40
C ILE A 151 -4.44 -10.35 5.81
N VAL A 152 -5.68 -9.90 6.02
CA VAL A 152 -6.16 -9.45 7.34
C VAL A 152 -6.10 -10.59 8.35
N GLN A 153 -6.54 -11.78 7.95
CA GLN A 153 -6.48 -12.98 8.77
C GLN A 153 -5.03 -13.33 9.13
N GLN A 154 -4.11 -13.34 8.17
CA GLN A 154 -2.70 -13.67 8.43
C GLN A 154 -2.02 -12.69 9.39
N PHE A 155 -2.26 -11.39 9.24
CA PHE A 155 -1.72 -10.41 10.18
C PHE A 155 -2.31 -10.61 11.58
N ARG A 156 -3.62 -10.80 11.71
CA ARG A 156 -4.29 -11.01 13.00
C ARG A 156 -3.80 -12.28 13.71
N GLU A 157 -3.78 -13.41 13.01
CA GLU A 157 -3.35 -14.69 13.57
C GLU A 157 -1.89 -14.67 14.02
N GLN A 158 -1.02 -13.96 13.31
CA GLN A 158 0.41 -14.02 13.57
C GLN A 158 0.94 -12.88 14.44
N LEU A 159 0.26 -11.73 14.51
CA LEU A 159 0.74 -10.54 15.21
C LEU A 159 -0.30 -9.93 16.17
N GLY A 160 -1.57 -10.33 16.08
CA GLY A 160 -2.68 -9.69 16.81
C GLY A 160 -2.61 -9.79 18.33
N ASP A 161 -1.90 -10.79 18.86
CA ASP A 161 -1.70 -10.94 20.31
C ASP A 161 -0.71 -9.93 20.89
N THR A 162 0.14 -9.34 20.04
CA THR A 162 1.25 -8.46 20.46
C THR A 162 1.16 -7.06 19.89
N ARG A 163 0.32 -6.85 18.89
CA ARG A 163 0.21 -5.59 18.14
C ARG A 163 -1.24 -5.26 17.86
N LYS A 164 -1.55 -3.97 17.88
CA LYS A 164 -2.85 -3.48 17.43
C LYS A 164 -2.92 -3.55 15.91
N ILE A 165 -3.95 -4.21 15.41
CA ILE A 165 -4.20 -4.39 13.97
C ILE A 165 -5.58 -3.85 13.63
N SER A 166 -5.59 -2.80 12.81
CA SER A 166 -6.80 -2.15 12.31
C SER A 166 -6.95 -2.39 10.81
N VAL A 167 -8.18 -2.26 10.32
CA VAL A 167 -8.49 -2.38 8.89
C VAL A 167 -9.00 -1.04 8.39
N TRP A 168 -8.37 -0.53 7.34
CA TRP A 168 -8.88 0.61 6.57
C TRP A 168 -9.62 0.08 5.34
N ASP A 169 -10.94 -0.04 5.46
CA ASP A 169 -11.80 -0.65 4.44
C ASP A 169 -12.17 0.31 3.30
N VAL A 170 -11.21 0.51 2.39
CA VAL A 170 -11.42 1.30 1.17
C VAL A 170 -12.21 0.53 0.09
N ALA A 171 -12.21 -0.80 0.15
CA ALA A 171 -13.01 -1.64 -0.73
C ALA A 171 -14.50 -1.25 -0.65
N SER A 172 -15.01 -1.02 0.56
CA SER A 172 -16.40 -0.60 0.78
C SER A 172 -16.77 0.72 0.09
N LEU A 173 -15.86 1.69 0.02
CA LEU A 173 -16.09 2.99 -0.65
C LEU A 173 -16.36 2.78 -2.13
N THR A 174 -15.56 1.92 -2.76
CA THR A 174 -15.66 1.62 -4.19
C THR A 174 -16.85 0.72 -4.50
N GLU A 175 -17.12 -0.29 -3.67
CA GLU A 175 -18.20 -1.25 -3.88
C GLU A 175 -19.60 -0.64 -3.72
N ARG A 176 -19.75 0.41 -2.91
CA ARG A 176 -21.03 1.13 -2.72
C ARG A 176 -21.47 1.89 -3.97
N ARG A 177 -20.56 2.12 -4.92
CA ARG A 177 -20.89 2.85 -6.16
C ARG A 177 -21.77 1.98 -7.07
N PRO A 178 -22.78 2.58 -7.73
CA PRO A 178 -23.63 1.85 -8.68
C PRO A 178 -22.80 1.10 -9.72
N TYR A 179 -23.21 -0.12 -10.09
CA TYR A 179 -22.48 -0.93 -11.07
C TYR A 179 -22.24 -0.18 -12.38
N LYS A 180 -23.25 0.51 -12.92
CA LYS A 180 -23.12 1.30 -14.16
C LYS A 180 -22.06 2.40 -14.07
N ALA A 181 -21.90 3.03 -12.91
CA ALA A 181 -20.89 4.08 -12.72
C ALA A 181 -19.48 3.48 -12.75
N ARG A 182 -19.33 2.28 -12.17
CA ARG A 182 -18.08 1.51 -12.19
C ARG A 182 -17.76 0.99 -13.60
N ASP A 183 -18.76 0.44 -14.30
CA ASP A 183 -18.61 -0.10 -15.65
C ASP A 183 -18.24 0.99 -16.67
N ALA A 184 -18.86 2.17 -16.57
CA ALA A 184 -18.49 3.33 -17.38
C ALA A 184 -17.01 3.72 -17.16
N GLU A 185 -16.50 3.64 -15.93
CA GLU A 185 -15.11 4.00 -15.60
C GLU A 185 -14.08 3.07 -16.22
N VAL A 186 -14.41 1.79 -16.33
CA VAL A 186 -13.56 0.81 -17.02
C VAL A 186 -13.36 1.19 -18.49
N ASN A 187 -14.36 1.79 -19.14
CA ASN A 187 -14.24 2.28 -20.51
C ASN A 187 -13.32 3.51 -20.62
N PHE A 188 -13.20 4.32 -19.55
CA PHE A 188 -12.31 5.50 -19.53
C PHE A 188 -10.87 5.14 -19.14
N CYS A 189 -10.69 4.16 -18.25
CA CYS A 189 -9.39 3.66 -17.86
C CYS A 189 -9.40 2.13 -17.89
N PRO A 190 -9.00 1.51 -19.02
CA PRO A 190 -9.00 0.06 -19.14
C PRO A 190 -8.01 -0.62 -18.19
N ALA A 191 -7.01 0.12 -17.69
CA ALA A 191 -6.13 -0.34 -16.63
C ALA A 191 -6.80 -0.35 -15.23
N ASN A 192 -8.06 0.04 -15.13
CA ASN A 192 -8.87 0.01 -13.91
C ASN A 192 -8.19 0.70 -12.71
N HIS A 193 -7.50 1.82 -12.98
CA HIS A 193 -6.87 2.62 -11.93
C HIS A 193 -7.93 3.34 -11.10
N ALA A 194 -7.62 3.53 -9.83
CA ALA A 194 -8.39 4.41 -8.97
C ALA A 194 -8.47 5.81 -9.59
N ARG A 195 -9.68 6.37 -9.64
CA ARG A 195 -9.84 7.77 -10.02
C ARG A 195 -9.30 8.69 -8.94
N SER A 196 -8.80 9.86 -9.36
CA SER A 196 -8.25 10.86 -8.44
C SER A 196 -9.27 11.30 -7.38
N GLU A 197 -10.55 11.36 -7.70
CA GLU A 197 -11.58 11.75 -6.72
C GLU A 197 -11.74 10.71 -5.61
N VAL A 198 -11.64 9.41 -5.93
CA VAL A 198 -11.69 8.33 -4.92
C VAL A 198 -10.44 8.37 -4.06
N ILE A 199 -9.27 8.59 -4.66
CA ILE A 199 -8.01 8.75 -3.93
C ILE A 199 -8.06 9.97 -3.01
N ASN A 200 -8.64 11.09 -3.45
CA ASN A 200 -8.78 12.28 -2.62
C ASN A 200 -9.68 12.05 -1.41
N ILE A 201 -10.81 11.35 -1.59
CA ILE A 201 -11.69 10.97 -0.47
C ILE A 201 -10.95 10.06 0.52
N GLU A 202 -10.23 9.06 0.01
CA GLU A 202 -9.44 8.16 0.84
C GLU A 202 -8.36 8.90 1.62
N ASN A 203 -7.59 9.76 0.96
CA ASN A 203 -6.57 10.58 1.60
C ASN A 203 -7.19 11.49 2.66
N GLN A 204 -8.33 12.11 2.38
CA GLN A 204 -9.01 12.96 3.36
C GLN A 204 -9.48 12.16 4.59
N ILE A 205 -10.05 10.97 4.40
CA ILE A 205 -10.45 10.09 5.50
C ILE A 205 -9.23 9.69 6.33
N LEU A 206 -8.14 9.28 5.68
CA LEU A 206 -6.91 8.89 6.35
C LEU A 206 -6.33 10.06 7.16
N MET A 207 -6.21 11.24 6.56
CA MET A 207 -5.70 12.44 7.22
C MET A 207 -6.57 12.83 8.43
N ASN A 208 -7.89 12.82 8.28
CA ASN A 208 -8.80 13.08 9.39
C ASN A 208 -8.66 12.05 10.51
N ALA A 209 -8.46 10.77 10.19
CA ALA A 209 -8.28 9.71 11.18
C ALA A 209 -6.92 9.76 11.90
N MET A 210 -5.89 10.35 11.27
CA MET A 210 -4.58 10.53 11.90
C MET A 210 -4.51 11.79 12.78
N CYS A 211 -5.39 12.78 12.55
CA CYS A 211 -5.41 14.04 13.28
C CYS A 211 -6.42 14.08 14.46
N ASN A 212 -7.31 13.09 14.58
CA ASN A 212 -8.27 12.94 15.68
C ASN A 212 -7.84 11.80 16.61
#